data_AF-A0A956TMK7-F1
#
_entry.id   AF-A0A956TMK7-F1
#
_cell.length_a   1.000
_cell.length_b   1.000
_cell.length_c   1.000
_cell.angle_alpha   90.00
_cell.angle_beta   90.00
_cell.angle_gamma   90.00
#
_symmetry.space_group_name_H-M   'P 1'
#
loop_
_entity.id
_entity.type
_entity.pdbx_description
1 polymer ?
#
loop_
_entity_poly.entity_id
_entity_poly.type
_entity_poly.pdbx_seq_one_letter_code
_entity_poly.pdbx_strand_id
1 'polypeptide(L)'
;MPTVDEQQKSELMSLTHQAIQADSPEGSQELYRKLVEMLFQICNKNQKEIAAELQNLSKALESLGKDEDAIEFKQRTCAVMLEISMEERRRNRPASPAAVASPPAASPPAASPPAPPAPTTNGARSKIIGTPSQSMETHKHALPFARLVYLYMGTTDYEATLAYYRDVLMGEEVWTFERFGARVTAFMLSHGPLVLISDHRRKASCQPVFEVDDLEDTARRLSQRGWKPVSGPFGTPNGEAYSFEDPSGNLLAIFEADPKSTDRSYFDPTGNDA
;
A
#
# COMPACT_ATOMS: atom_id res chain seq x y z
N MET A 1 22.98 33.00 -9.66
CA MET A 1 21.79 32.43 -8.99
C MET A 1 21.91 32.78 -7.52
N PRO A 2 20.85 33.25 -6.85
CA PRO A 2 20.94 33.62 -5.45
C PRO A 2 21.22 32.34 -4.65
N THR A 3 22.46 32.20 -4.19
CA THR A 3 22.87 31.16 -3.26
C THR A 3 22.34 31.54 -1.89
N VAL A 4 21.78 30.57 -1.15
CA VAL A 4 21.40 30.76 0.25
C VAL A 4 22.60 31.31 1.00
N ASP A 5 22.45 32.47 1.62
CA ASP A 5 23.54 33.12 2.34
C ASP A 5 23.80 32.41 3.69
N GLU A 6 24.97 32.67 4.29
CA GLU A 6 25.36 31.99 5.54
C GLU A 6 24.43 32.32 6.72
N GLN A 7 23.78 33.49 6.71
CA GLN A 7 22.83 33.86 7.75
C GLN A 7 21.55 33.02 7.64
N GLN A 8 21.01 32.87 6.42
CA GLN A 8 19.86 32.03 6.11
C GLN A 8 20.14 30.56 6.42
N LYS A 9 21.33 30.05 6.11
CA LYS A 9 21.72 28.67 6.46
C LYS A 9 21.75 28.44 7.96
N SER A 10 22.30 29.40 8.72
CA SER A 10 22.33 29.33 10.19
C SER A 10 20.91 29.34 10.77
N GLU A 11 20.02 30.16 10.22
CA GLU A 11 18.62 30.20 10.63
C GLU A 11 17.88 28.90 10.31
N LEU A 12 18.08 28.33 9.11
CA LEU A 12 17.54 27.02 8.72
C LEU A 12 18.02 25.91 9.66
N MET A 13 19.31 25.90 10.02
CA MET A 13 19.87 24.92 10.96
C MET A 13 19.33 25.09 12.38
N SER A 14 19.19 26.33 12.85
CA SER A 14 18.59 26.62 14.15
C SER A 14 17.14 26.12 14.23
N LEU A 15 16.36 26.40 13.19
CA LEU A 15 14.97 25.97 13.11
C LEU A 15 14.85 24.44 12.98
N THR A 16 15.78 23.81 12.26
CA THR A 16 15.92 22.35 12.17
C THR A 16 16.11 21.74 13.56
N HIS A 17 17.06 22.26 14.34
CA HIS A 17 17.31 21.75 15.69
C HIS A 17 16.12 21.96 16.63
N GLN A 18 15.45 23.11 16.56
CA GLN A 18 14.24 23.37 17.35
C GLN A 18 13.10 22.41 16.98
N ALA A 19 12.92 22.11 15.68
CA ALA A 19 11.88 21.21 15.21
C ALA A 19 12.08 19.77 15.72
N ILE A 20 13.34 19.31 15.72
CA ILE A 20 13.72 17.98 16.22
C ILE A 20 13.57 17.90 17.75
N GLN A 21 13.95 18.96 18.47
CA GLN A 21 13.96 18.97 19.94
C GLN A 21 12.63 19.43 20.56
N ALA A 22 11.59 19.66 19.77
CA ALA A 22 10.33 20.16 20.29
C ALA A 22 9.66 19.14 21.22
N ASP A 23 9.25 19.60 22.41
CA ASP A 23 8.64 18.74 23.44
C ASP A 23 7.24 18.24 23.08
N SER A 24 6.59 18.83 22.08
CA SER A 24 5.25 18.44 21.62
C SER A 24 5.22 18.12 20.12
N PRO A 25 4.46 17.09 19.70
CA PRO A 25 4.30 16.76 18.29
C PRO A 25 3.72 17.91 17.46
N GLU A 26 2.80 18.68 18.02
CA GLU A 26 2.18 19.85 17.38
C GLU A 26 3.20 20.99 17.19
N GLY A 27 4.05 21.25 18.19
CA GLY A 27 5.12 22.24 18.10
C GLY A 27 6.20 21.84 17.10
N SER A 28 6.58 20.55 17.08
CA SER A 28 7.50 20.00 16.08
C SER A 28 6.95 20.19 14.66
N GLN A 29 5.68 19.83 14.44
CA GLN A 29 5.05 19.96 13.13
C GLN A 29 4.98 21.41 12.65
N GLU A 30 4.66 22.36 13.52
CA GLU A 30 4.64 23.80 13.18
C GLU A 30 6.04 24.31 12.78
N LEU A 31 7.09 23.86 13.48
CA LEU A 31 8.46 24.26 13.18
C LEU A 31 8.96 23.65 11.86
N TYR A 32 8.64 22.39 11.56
CA TYR A 32 8.92 21.79 10.25
C TYR A 32 8.17 22.51 9.13
N ARG A 33 6.91 22.90 9.37
CA ARG A 33 6.13 23.69 8.42
C ARG A 33 6.76 25.03 8.13
N LYS A 34 7.13 25.77 9.18
CA LYS A 34 7.84 27.05 9.07
C LYS A 34 9.16 26.91 8.31
N LEU A 35 9.90 25.82 8.52
CA LEU A 35 11.15 25.53 7.83
C LEU A 35 10.95 25.34 6.32
N VAL A 36 9.99 24.52 5.94
CA VAL A 36 9.68 24.26 4.52
C VAL A 36 9.13 25.52 3.84
N GLU A 37 8.30 26.31 4.52
CA GLU A 37 7.80 27.59 3.99
C GLU A 37 8.93 28.61 3.79
N MET A 38 9.90 28.66 4.72
CA MET A 38 11.09 29.51 4.58
C MET A 38 11.96 29.07 3.39
N LEU A 39 12.14 27.76 3.18
CA LEU A 39 12.81 27.23 2.00
C LEU A 39 12.07 27.56 0.69
N PHE A 40 10.74 27.48 0.68
CA PHE A 40 9.96 27.91 -0.48
C PHE A 40 10.17 29.39 -0.83
N GLN A 41 10.35 30.25 0.17
CA GLN A 41 10.65 31.67 -0.04
C GLN A 41 12.08 31.89 -0.54
N ILE A 42 13.07 31.31 0.13
CA ILE A 42 14.50 31.48 -0.20
C ILE A 42 14.80 30.95 -1.60
N CYS A 43 14.28 29.77 -1.93
CA CYS A 43 14.52 29.10 -3.21
C CYS A 43 13.50 29.50 -4.30
N ASN A 44 12.64 30.51 -4.05
CA ASN A 44 11.59 30.95 -4.97
C ASN A 44 10.75 29.78 -5.55
N LYS A 45 10.37 28.84 -4.68
CA LYS A 45 9.66 27.60 -5.01
C LYS A 45 10.34 26.67 -6.03
N ASN A 46 11.64 26.87 -6.31
CA ASN A 46 12.42 25.98 -7.17
C ASN A 46 12.68 24.65 -6.45
N GLN A 47 11.96 23.61 -6.87
CA GLN A 47 12.01 22.26 -6.27
C GLN A 47 13.42 21.69 -6.21
N LYS A 48 14.27 21.98 -7.20
CA LYS A 48 15.64 21.47 -7.25
C LYS A 48 16.52 22.12 -6.18
N GLU A 49 16.36 23.43 -5.96
CA GLU A 49 17.10 24.18 -4.95
C GLU A 49 16.64 23.81 -3.54
N ILE A 50 15.34 23.62 -3.34
CA ILE A 50 14.76 23.18 -2.06
C ILE A 50 15.28 21.80 -1.69
N ALA A 51 15.26 20.86 -2.63
CA ALA A 51 15.80 19.52 -2.40
C ALA A 51 17.29 19.55 -2.06
N ALA A 52 18.06 20.42 -2.73
CA ALA A 52 19.48 20.60 -2.44
C ALA A 52 19.72 21.13 -1.02
N GLU A 53 18.94 22.12 -0.57
CA GLU A 53 19.11 22.68 0.77
C GLU A 53 18.63 21.73 1.87
N LEU A 54 17.51 21.02 1.68
CA LEU A 54 17.10 19.96 2.61
C LEU A 54 18.18 18.87 2.73
N GLN A 55 18.82 18.50 1.62
CA GLN A 55 19.92 17.55 1.63
C GLN A 55 21.16 18.11 2.36
N ASN A 56 21.43 19.41 2.26
CA ASN A 56 22.53 20.06 2.99
C ASN A 56 22.28 20.08 4.49
N LEU A 57 21.08 20.47 4.92
CA LEU A 57 20.67 20.49 6.34
C LEU A 57 20.75 19.09 6.95
N SER A 58 20.28 18.09 6.20
CA SER A 58 20.41 16.70 6.62
C SER A 58 21.85 16.25 6.75
N LYS A 59 22.74 16.59 5.80
CA LYS A 59 24.16 16.25 5.91
C LYS A 59 24.83 16.95 7.08
N ALA A 60 24.39 18.16 7.42
CA ALA A 60 24.87 18.86 8.60
C ALA A 60 24.49 18.10 9.89
N LEU A 61 23.27 17.56 9.98
CA LEU A 61 22.86 16.69 11.10
C LEU A 61 23.72 15.41 11.20
N GLU A 62 23.94 14.72 10.08
CA GLU A 62 24.83 13.55 10.00
C GLU A 62 26.26 13.90 10.45
N SER A 63 26.80 15.06 10.03
CA SER A 63 28.13 15.52 10.43
C SER A 63 28.27 15.82 11.92
N LEU A 64 27.15 16.09 12.61
CA LEU A 64 27.07 16.28 14.06
C LEU A 64 26.88 14.95 14.80
N GLY A 65 26.89 13.81 14.10
CA GLY A 65 26.66 12.48 14.67
C GLY A 65 25.20 12.23 15.06
N LYS A 66 24.27 13.00 14.48
CA LYS A 66 22.84 12.93 14.76
C LYS A 66 22.11 12.22 13.61
N ASP A 67 22.49 10.97 13.37
CA ASP A 67 22.00 10.21 12.21
C ASP A 67 20.49 9.93 12.27
N GLU A 68 19.97 9.61 13.46
CA GLU A 68 18.52 9.45 13.70
C GLU A 68 17.75 10.75 13.46
N ASP A 69 18.27 11.88 13.97
CA ASP A 69 17.68 13.21 13.73
C ASP A 69 17.67 13.55 12.23
N ALA A 70 18.71 13.13 11.48
CA ALA A 70 18.78 13.35 10.04
C ALA A 70 17.75 12.52 9.27
N ILE A 71 17.49 11.29 9.69
CA ILE A 71 16.44 10.42 9.12
C ILE A 71 15.06 11.02 9.43
N GLU A 72 14.80 11.38 10.68
CA GLU A 72 13.53 12.02 11.06
C GLU A 72 13.33 13.33 10.29
N PHE A 73 14.36 14.17 10.20
CA PHE A 73 14.32 15.41 9.43
C PHE A 73 13.93 15.16 7.96
N LYS A 74 14.54 14.18 7.29
CA LYS A 74 14.19 13.81 5.90
C LYS A 74 12.72 13.38 5.78
N GLN A 75 12.23 12.56 6.70
CA GLN A 75 10.86 12.06 6.68
C GLN A 75 9.84 13.19 6.93
N ARG A 76 10.06 14.00 7.97
CA ARG A 76 9.17 15.10 8.38
C ARG A 76 9.08 16.18 7.33
N THR A 77 10.22 16.61 6.78
CA THR A 77 10.25 17.64 5.73
C THR A 77 9.56 17.16 4.45
N CYS A 78 9.71 15.87 4.09
CA CYS A 78 8.99 15.27 2.96
C CYS A 78 7.47 15.25 3.19
N ALA A 79 7.02 14.83 4.37
CA ALA A 79 5.59 14.81 4.72
C ALA A 79 4.97 16.22 4.66
N VAL A 80 5.65 17.21 5.23
CA VAL A 80 5.20 18.62 5.23
C VAL A 80 5.19 19.22 3.82
N MET A 81 6.19 18.94 2.99
CA MET A 81 6.18 19.39 1.58
C MET A 81 4.98 18.84 0.81
N LEU A 82 4.63 17.57 1.03
CA LEU A 82 3.45 16.95 0.40
C LEU A 82 2.16 17.60 0.91
N GLU A 83 2.05 17.85 2.21
CA GLU A 83 0.90 18.52 2.82
C GLU A 83 0.67 19.92 2.21
N ILE A 84 1.70 20.76 2.19
CA ILE A 84 1.65 22.10 1.59
C ILE A 84 1.27 22.03 0.11
N SER A 85 1.85 21.09 -0.65
CA SER A 85 1.52 20.89 -2.07
C SER A 85 0.06 20.45 -2.29
N MET A 86 -0.48 19.61 -1.39
CA MET A 86 -1.88 19.19 -1.46
C MET A 86 -2.83 20.33 -1.09
N GLU A 87 -2.48 21.14 -0.09
CA GLU A 87 -3.24 22.34 0.30
C GLU A 87 -3.27 23.40 -0.81
N GLU A 88 -2.13 23.69 -1.45
CA GLU A 88 -2.08 24.62 -2.58
C GLU A 88 -2.96 24.14 -3.75
N ARG A 89 -2.95 22.83 -4.05
CA ARG A 89 -3.82 22.23 -5.07
C ARG A 89 -5.30 22.33 -4.70
N ARG A 90 -5.65 22.14 -3.44
CA ARG A 90 -7.02 22.34 -2.94
C ARG A 90 -7.45 23.80 -3.05
N ARG A 91 -6.56 24.74 -2.73
CA ARG A 91 -6.81 26.19 -2.76
C ARG A 91 -6.92 26.73 -4.19
N ASN A 92 -6.11 26.22 -5.12
CA ASN A 92 -6.13 26.61 -6.54
C ASN A 92 -7.11 25.79 -7.38
N ARG A 93 -7.92 24.92 -6.76
CA ARG A 93 -8.99 24.21 -7.48
C ARG A 93 -10.01 25.26 -7.93
N PRO A 94 -10.27 25.40 -9.24
CA PRO A 94 -11.34 26.29 -9.69
C PRO A 94 -12.65 25.80 -9.07
N ALA A 95 -13.48 26.74 -8.60
CA ALA A 95 -14.82 26.42 -8.13
C ALA A 95 -15.53 25.67 -9.26
N SER A 96 -15.94 24.42 -8.99
CA SER A 96 -16.84 23.71 -9.89
C SER A 96 -18.07 24.59 -10.09
N PRO A 97 -18.54 24.81 -11.33
CA PRO A 97 -19.82 25.47 -11.54
C PRO A 97 -20.88 24.64 -10.82
N ALA A 98 -21.59 25.28 -9.88
CA ALA A 98 -22.67 24.67 -9.15
C ALA A 98 -23.81 24.27 -10.11
N ALA A 99 -24.39 23.10 -9.82
CA ALA A 99 -25.73 22.66 -10.17
C ALA A 99 -26.08 22.45 -11.66
N VAL A 100 -26.04 21.18 -12.07
CA VAL A 100 -27.20 20.61 -12.77
C VAL A 100 -27.87 19.65 -11.79
N ALA A 101 -29.12 19.94 -11.49
CA ALA A 101 -29.93 19.29 -10.46
C ALA A 101 -29.93 17.75 -10.60
N SER A 102 -29.64 17.08 -9.50
CA SER A 102 -29.99 15.66 -9.34
C SER A 102 -31.51 15.53 -9.16
N PRO A 103 -32.19 14.59 -9.84
CA PRO A 103 -33.59 14.29 -9.57
C PRO A 103 -33.77 13.64 -8.18
N PRO A 104 -34.97 13.73 -7.58
CA PRO A 104 -35.17 13.46 -6.16
C PRO A 104 -35.06 11.97 -5.81
N ALA A 105 -34.59 11.72 -4.59
CA ALA A 105 -34.43 10.42 -3.97
C ALA A 105 -35.74 9.61 -3.96
N ALA A 106 -35.70 8.40 -4.51
CA ALA A 106 -36.70 7.38 -4.26
C ALA A 106 -36.40 6.69 -2.92
N SER A 107 -37.41 6.66 -2.05
CA SER A 107 -37.44 5.95 -0.77
C SER A 107 -37.37 4.41 -0.94
N PRO A 108 -37.01 3.64 0.11
CA PRO A 108 -36.68 2.22 -0.02
C PRO A 108 -37.96 1.36 -0.15
N PRO A 109 -37.96 0.25 -0.92
CA PRO A 109 -39.04 -0.72 -0.84
C PRO A 109 -38.90 -1.61 0.39
N ALA A 110 -40.03 -1.78 1.06
CA ALA A 110 -40.28 -2.55 2.26
C ALA A 110 -40.10 -4.07 2.09
N ALA A 111 -40.03 -4.73 3.24
CA ALA A 111 -39.88 -6.16 3.49
C ALA A 111 -40.61 -7.13 2.54
N SER A 112 -39.93 -8.22 2.17
CA SER A 112 -40.49 -9.35 1.44
C SER A 112 -41.41 -10.22 2.33
N PRO A 113 -42.52 -10.79 1.78
CA PRO A 113 -43.44 -11.69 2.49
C PRO A 113 -42.94 -13.16 2.52
N PRO A 114 -43.54 -14.05 3.36
CA PRO A 114 -42.97 -15.36 3.70
C PRO A 114 -43.19 -16.44 2.63
N ALA A 115 -42.32 -17.45 2.66
CA ALA A 115 -42.28 -18.59 1.75
C ALA A 115 -43.47 -19.57 1.91
N PRO A 116 -43.90 -20.27 0.83
CA PRO A 116 -44.87 -21.37 0.91
C PRO A 116 -44.21 -22.74 1.23
N PRO A 117 -44.99 -23.74 1.70
CA PRO A 117 -44.47 -24.89 2.43
C PRO A 117 -44.01 -26.07 1.55
N ALA A 118 -43.13 -26.88 2.14
CA ALA A 118 -42.55 -28.10 1.59
C ALA A 118 -43.57 -29.24 1.41
N PRO A 119 -43.38 -30.13 0.42
CA PRO A 119 -43.97 -31.46 0.44
C PRO A 119 -43.06 -32.44 1.21
N THR A 120 -43.69 -33.18 2.11
CA THR A 120 -43.12 -34.31 2.86
C THR A 120 -43.32 -35.63 2.12
N THR A 121 -42.53 -36.61 2.58
CA THR A 121 -42.64 -38.07 2.46
C THR A 121 -41.71 -38.72 1.41
N ASN A 122 -41.04 -39.86 1.67
CA ASN A 122 -40.51 -40.49 2.88
C ASN A 122 -39.59 -41.62 2.39
N GLY A 123 -38.46 -41.86 3.10
CA GLY A 123 -37.79 -43.16 3.13
C GLY A 123 -36.79 -43.51 2.01
N ALA A 124 -35.49 -43.41 2.31
CA ALA A 124 -34.54 -44.54 2.30
C ALA A 124 -33.10 -44.03 2.53
N ARG A 125 -32.37 -44.76 3.37
CA ARG A 125 -30.96 -44.53 3.74
C ARG A 125 -30.03 -44.52 2.51
N SER A 126 -28.98 -43.68 2.59
CA SER A 126 -27.55 -44.10 2.53
C SER A 126 -26.65 -43.24 1.62
N LYS A 127 -25.63 -42.66 2.26
CA LYS A 127 -24.23 -42.47 1.82
C LYS A 127 -23.87 -41.63 0.58
N ILE A 128 -23.06 -40.60 0.87
CA ILE A 128 -21.70 -40.35 0.31
C ILE A 128 -21.61 -40.00 -1.20
N ILE A 129 -21.07 -38.78 -1.44
CA ILE A 129 -20.32 -38.33 -2.63
C ILE A 129 -21.08 -38.39 -3.96
N GLY A 130 -21.55 -37.23 -4.42
CA GLY A 130 -22.10 -37.01 -5.77
C GLY A 130 -21.36 -35.89 -6.48
N THR A 131 -20.56 -36.29 -7.46
CA THR A 131 -19.91 -35.58 -8.57
C THR A 131 -20.56 -34.25 -9.01
N PRO A 132 -19.77 -33.22 -9.39
CA PRO A 132 -20.33 -32.04 -10.06
C PRO A 132 -20.98 -32.46 -11.38
N SER A 133 -22.27 -32.12 -11.51
CA SER A 133 -23.09 -32.29 -12.71
C SER A 133 -22.42 -31.67 -13.94
N GLN A 134 -22.40 -32.44 -15.03
CA GLN A 134 -21.89 -32.11 -16.37
C GLN A 134 -22.72 -31.02 -17.07
N SER A 135 -22.78 -29.81 -16.51
CA SER A 135 -23.51 -28.69 -17.12
C SER A 135 -22.70 -27.38 -17.16
N MET A 136 -21.38 -27.48 -17.35
CA MET A 136 -20.47 -26.34 -17.56
C MET A 136 -19.60 -26.47 -18.82
N GLU A 137 -19.97 -27.32 -19.77
CA GLU A 137 -19.34 -27.29 -21.10
C GLU A 137 -20.05 -26.28 -22.00
N THR A 138 -19.75 -24.98 -21.83
CA THR A 138 -19.64 -23.99 -22.92
C THR A 138 -19.23 -22.62 -22.37
N HIS A 139 -18.00 -22.50 -21.89
CA HIS A 139 -17.17 -21.28 -22.01
C HIS A 139 -15.71 -21.70 -21.83
N LYS A 140 -15.09 -22.28 -22.87
CA LYS A 140 -13.67 -22.64 -22.90
C LYS A 140 -12.76 -21.41 -23.07
N HIS A 141 -12.92 -20.43 -22.19
CA HIS A 141 -11.79 -19.60 -21.81
C HIS A 141 -11.48 -20.00 -20.39
N ALA A 142 -10.41 -20.76 -20.20
CA ALA A 142 -9.82 -20.93 -18.88
C ALA A 142 -9.74 -19.53 -18.24
N LEU A 143 -10.26 -19.40 -17.01
CA LEU A 143 -10.17 -18.15 -16.28
C LEU A 143 -8.71 -17.68 -16.32
N PRO A 144 -8.46 -16.38 -16.56
CA PRO A 144 -7.09 -15.91 -16.75
C PRO A 144 -6.23 -16.08 -15.48
N PHE A 145 -6.85 -16.32 -14.33
CA PHE A 145 -6.23 -16.43 -13.01
C PHE A 145 -6.47 -17.83 -12.44
N ALA A 146 -5.43 -18.50 -11.97
CA ALA A 146 -5.48 -19.85 -11.43
C ALA A 146 -6.00 -19.88 -9.99
N ARG A 147 -5.39 -19.10 -9.08
CA ARG A 147 -5.82 -18.98 -7.68
C ARG A 147 -5.47 -17.62 -7.08
N LEU A 148 -6.18 -17.23 -6.02
CA LEU A 148 -5.73 -16.14 -5.14
C LEU A 148 -4.60 -16.67 -4.27
N VAL A 149 -3.42 -16.06 -4.39
CA VAL A 149 -2.21 -16.47 -3.66
C VAL A 149 -2.18 -15.78 -2.31
N TYR A 150 -2.28 -14.45 -2.31
CA TYR A 150 -2.11 -13.62 -1.12
C TYR A 150 -3.07 -12.43 -1.07
N LEU A 151 -3.39 -11.98 0.13
CA LEU A 151 -3.95 -10.65 0.42
C LEU A 151 -2.82 -9.74 0.91
N TYR A 152 -2.47 -8.71 0.14
CA TYR A 152 -1.36 -7.83 0.47
C TYR A 152 -1.81 -6.50 1.07
N MET A 153 -1.58 -6.32 2.37
CA MET A 153 -2.16 -5.24 3.15
C MET A 153 -1.14 -4.25 3.68
N GLY A 154 -1.54 -2.98 3.73
CA GLY A 154 -0.75 -1.92 4.34
C GLY A 154 -1.02 -1.76 5.82
N THR A 155 0.04 -1.51 6.59
CA THR A 155 -0.03 -1.18 8.02
C THR A 155 0.69 0.13 8.34
N THR A 156 0.24 0.80 9.42
CA THR A 156 0.91 1.97 10.01
C THR A 156 1.93 1.64 11.07
N ASP A 157 1.76 0.49 11.69
CA ASP A 157 2.56 0.06 12.83
C ASP A 157 2.80 -1.42 12.62
N TYR A 158 3.92 -1.70 11.98
CA TYR A 158 4.28 -3.06 11.62
C TYR A 158 4.37 -3.94 12.85
N GLU A 159 5.04 -3.49 13.92
CA GLU A 159 5.28 -4.30 15.11
C GLU A 159 3.99 -4.60 15.85
N ALA A 160 3.12 -3.61 16.04
CA ALA A 160 1.81 -3.83 16.65
C ALA A 160 0.94 -4.78 15.81
N THR A 161 1.01 -4.66 14.47
CA THR A 161 0.26 -5.53 13.56
C THR A 161 0.82 -6.96 13.57
N LEU A 162 2.14 -7.10 13.53
CA LEU A 162 2.83 -8.38 13.60
C LEU A 162 2.43 -9.13 14.89
N ALA A 163 2.54 -8.46 16.03
CA ALA A 163 2.12 -9.01 17.33
C ALA A 163 0.64 -9.39 17.34
N TYR A 164 -0.25 -8.56 16.76
CA TYR A 164 -1.67 -8.89 16.67
C TYR A 164 -1.93 -10.15 15.83
N TYR A 165 -1.32 -10.26 14.66
CA TYR A 165 -1.51 -11.42 13.78
C TYR A 165 -0.93 -12.70 14.38
N ARG A 166 0.26 -12.62 14.99
CA ARG A 166 0.92 -13.77 15.62
C ARG A 166 0.23 -14.19 16.92
N ASP A 167 0.01 -13.25 17.83
CA ASP A 167 -0.34 -13.56 19.23
C ASP A 167 -1.84 -13.53 19.50
N VAL A 168 -2.61 -12.77 18.73
CA VAL A 168 -4.07 -12.65 18.92
C VAL A 168 -4.83 -13.49 17.90
N LEU A 169 -4.47 -13.38 16.61
CA LEU A 169 -5.10 -14.18 15.55
C LEU A 169 -4.50 -15.58 15.45
N MET A 170 -3.42 -15.87 16.18
CA MET A 170 -2.71 -17.16 16.16
C MET A 170 -2.28 -17.58 14.75
N GLY A 171 -1.93 -16.59 13.92
CA GLY A 171 -1.43 -16.82 12.58
C GLY A 171 -0.07 -17.50 12.60
N GLU A 172 0.11 -18.50 11.74
CA GLU A 172 1.42 -19.09 11.49
C GLU A 172 2.21 -18.12 10.60
N GLU A 173 3.32 -17.61 11.12
CA GLU A 173 4.28 -16.86 10.32
C GLU A 173 4.95 -17.80 9.33
N VAL A 174 4.74 -17.57 8.04
CA VAL A 174 5.30 -18.42 6.97
C VAL A 174 6.68 -17.93 6.57
N TRP A 175 6.85 -16.62 6.45
CA TRP A 175 8.12 -15.94 6.14
C TRP A 175 8.05 -14.45 6.48
N THR A 176 9.22 -13.85 6.68
CA THR A 176 9.40 -12.41 6.87
C THR A 176 10.52 -11.93 5.95
N PHE A 177 10.31 -10.78 5.32
CA PHE A 177 11.21 -10.24 4.31
C PHE A 177 11.43 -8.75 4.53
N GLU A 178 12.69 -8.34 4.66
CA GLU A 178 13.10 -6.94 4.80
C GLU A 178 14.12 -6.56 3.73
N ARG A 179 13.64 -6.06 2.59
CA ARG A 179 14.47 -5.57 1.48
C ARG A 179 13.71 -4.49 0.72
N PHE A 180 14.43 -3.75 -0.13
CA PHE A 180 13.86 -2.71 -1.00
C PHE A 180 13.15 -1.58 -0.22
N GLY A 181 13.59 -1.30 1.00
CA GLY A 181 12.99 -0.28 1.86
C GLY A 181 11.61 -0.65 2.39
N ALA A 182 11.31 -1.95 2.45
CA ALA A 182 10.03 -2.50 2.87
C ALA A 182 10.24 -3.68 3.80
N ARG A 183 9.40 -3.74 4.83
CA ARG A 183 9.24 -4.92 5.68
C ARG A 183 7.91 -5.59 5.39
N VAL A 184 7.92 -6.90 5.20
CA VAL A 184 6.75 -7.71 4.87
C VAL A 184 6.76 -9.01 5.66
N THR A 185 5.69 -9.33 6.37
CA THR A 185 5.49 -10.67 6.96
C THR A 185 4.26 -11.32 6.35
N ALA A 186 4.37 -12.60 6.00
CA ALA A 186 3.26 -13.43 5.56
C ALA A 186 2.75 -14.32 6.68
N PHE A 187 1.43 -14.29 6.88
CA PHE A 187 0.71 -15.13 7.84
C PHE A 187 -0.23 -16.10 7.13
N MET A 188 -0.22 -17.35 7.60
CA MET A 188 -1.30 -18.29 7.35
C MET A 188 -2.29 -18.24 8.52
N LEU A 189 -3.48 -17.70 8.28
CA LEU A 189 -4.57 -17.68 9.27
C LEU A 189 -5.50 -18.89 9.15
N SER A 190 -5.53 -19.53 7.99
CA SER A 190 -6.31 -20.74 7.70
C SER A 190 -5.82 -21.39 6.41
N HIS A 191 -6.44 -22.50 5.99
CA HIS A 191 -6.20 -23.08 4.67
C HIS A 191 -6.65 -22.09 3.58
N GLY A 192 -5.74 -21.74 2.67
CA GLY A 192 -6.03 -20.84 1.56
C GLY A 192 -4.93 -19.79 1.37
N PRO A 193 -5.29 -18.59 0.88
CA PRO A 193 -4.30 -17.55 0.58
C PRO A 193 -3.63 -17.02 1.86
N LEU A 194 -2.34 -16.68 1.78
CA LEU A 194 -1.66 -16.02 2.89
C LEU A 194 -2.09 -14.56 3.00
N VAL A 195 -1.89 -14.00 4.19
CA VAL A 195 -2.13 -12.60 4.49
C VAL A 195 -0.79 -11.91 4.73
N LEU A 196 -0.43 -10.98 3.87
CA LEU A 196 0.81 -10.23 3.93
C LEU A 196 0.53 -8.86 4.55
N ILE A 197 1.33 -8.50 5.56
CA ILE A 197 1.33 -7.15 6.14
C ILE A 197 2.60 -6.43 5.73
N SER A 198 2.49 -5.16 5.36
CA SER A 198 3.67 -4.36 5.01
C SER A 198 3.54 -2.87 5.28
N ASP A 199 4.68 -2.27 5.59
CA ASP A 199 4.86 -0.87 5.97
C ASP A 199 4.87 0.13 4.78
N HIS A 200 5.34 -0.27 3.60
CA HIS A 200 5.35 0.63 2.41
C HIS A 200 3.98 0.75 1.74
N ARG A 201 3.02 -0.10 2.13
CA ARG A 201 1.67 -0.11 1.60
C ARG A 201 0.78 0.86 2.39
N ARG A 202 -0.02 1.65 1.68
CA ARG A 202 -0.96 2.59 2.33
C ARG A 202 -1.88 1.88 3.33
N LYS A 203 -2.09 2.49 4.49
CA LYS A 203 -3.00 1.96 5.52
C LYS A 203 -4.46 1.88 5.05
N ALA A 204 -5.16 0.86 5.55
CA ALA A 204 -6.47 0.38 5.10
C ALA A 204 -6.52 0.04 3.60
N SER A 205 -5.40 -0.46 3.05
CA SER A 205 -5.37 -1.03 1.70
C SER A 205 -5.19 -2.54 1.74
N CYS A 206 -5.75 -3.22 0.75
CA CYS A 206 -5.58 -4.64 0.50
C CYS A 206 -5.47 -4.83 -1.01
N GLN A 207 -4.49 -5.61 -1.46
CA GLN A 207 -4.32 -6.00 -2.85
C GLN A 207 -4.37 -7.53 -2.97
N PRO A 208 -5.44 -8.07 -3.55
CA PRO A 208 -5.48 -9.47 -3.96
C PRO A 208 -4.43 -9.75 -5.03
N VAL A 209 -3.63 -10.79 -4.84
CA VAL A 209 -2.59 -11.24 -5.77
C VAL A 209 -2.97 -12.60 -6.36
N PHE A 210 -3.17 -12.67 -7.67
CA PHE A 210 -3.62 -13.88 -8.37
C PHE A 210 -2.48 -14.57 -9.12
N GLU A 211 -2.42 -15.90 -9.03
CA GLU A 211 -1.47 -16.71 -9.78
C GLU A 211 -1.88 -16.86 -11.25
N VAL A 212 -0.88 -16.86 -12.13
CA VAL A 212 -1.00 -17.15 -13.55
C VAL A 212 0.13 -18.08 -13.98
N ASP A 213 -0.12 -18.92 -14.98
CA ASP A 213 0.87 -19.91 -15.46
C ASP A 213 2.03 -19.28 -16.24
N ASP A 214 1.74 -18.19 -16.95
CA ASP A 214 2.70 -17.42 -17.77
C ASP A 214 2.31 -15.94 -17.65
N LEU A 215 3.14 -15.17 -16.95
CA LEU A 215 2.89 -13.77 -16.63
C LEU A 215 2.89 -12.90 -17.88
N GLU A 216 3.84 -13.14 -18.78
CA GLU A 216 4.03 -12.36 -19.99
C GLU A 216 2.88 -12.59 -20.98
N ASP A 217 2.50 -13.85 -21.23
CA ASP A 217 1.34 -14.19 -22.05
C ASP A 217 0.05 -13.66 -21.45
N THR A 218 -0.13 -13.79 -20.14
CA THR A 218 -1.35 -13.31 -19.48
C THR A 218 -1.45 -11.79 -19.56
N ALA A 219 -0.36 -11.06 -19.28
CA ALA A 219 -0.31 -9.61 -19.42
C ALA A 219 -0.58 -9.18 -20.87
N ARG A 220 -0.02 -9.88 -21.86
CA ARG A 220 -0.27 -9.63 -23.29
C ARG A 220 -1.73 -9.84 -23.66
N ARG A 221 -2.34 -10.97 -23.27
CA ARG A 221 -3.76 -11.28 -23.56
C ARG A 221 -4.72 -10.32 -22.87
N LEU A 222 -4.41 -9.88 -21.64
CA LEU A 222 -5.19 -8.88 -20.93
C LEU A 222 -5.05 -7.50 -21.59
N SER A 223 -3.84 -7.11 -22.01
CA SER A 223 -3.58 -5.83 -22.69
C SER A 223 -4.39 -5.69 -23.98
N GLN A 224 -4.53 -6.79 -24.76
CA GLN A 224 -5.39 -6.84 -25.94
C GLN A 224 -6.88 -6.55 -25.63
N ARG A 225 -7.29 -6.67 -24.37
CA ARG A 225 -8.66 -6.42 -23.88
C ARG A 225 -8.78 -5.09 -23.12
N GLY A 226 -7.77 -4.23 -23.17
CA GLY A 226 -7.77 -2.91 -22.55
C GLY A 226 -7.24 -2.85 -21.12
N TRP A 227 -6.70 -3.95 -20.59
CA TRP A 227 -5.97 -3.94 -19.31
C TRP A 227 -4.69 -3.11 -19.41
N LYS A 228 -4.30 -2.45 -18.32
CA LYS A 228 -3.07 -1.67 -18.21
C LYS A 228 -2.44 -1.89 -16.84
N PRO A 229 -1.12 -2.15 -16.77
CA PRO A 229 -0.44 -2.23 -15.48
C PRO A 229 -0.28 -0.84 -14.86
N VAL A 230 -0.37 -0.78 -13.54
CA VAL A 230 0.07 0.35 -12.70
C VAL A 230 1.57 0.25 -12.40
N SER A 231 2.08 -0.97 -12.20
CA SER A 231 3.50 -1.25 -12.01
C SER A 231 3.83 -2.67 -12.48
N GLY A 232 5.09 -2.89 -12.88
CA GLY A 232 5.63 -4.18 -13.26
C GLY A 232 6.20 -4.26 -14.69
N PRO A 233 6.89 -5.37 -15.03
CA PRO A 233 7.11 -6.52 -14.15
C PRO A 233 8.08 -6.16 -13.01
N PHE A 234 7.84 -6.71 -11.82
CA PHE A 234 8.74 -6.57 -10.68
C PHE A 234 8.90 -7.90 -9.95
N GLY A 235 10.10 -8.12 -9.41
CA GLY A 235 10.40 -9.31 -8.61
C GLY A 235 9.77 -9.23 -7.22
N THR A 236 9.26 -10.37 -6.77
CA THR A 236 8.88 -10.64 -5.38
C THR A 236 9.69 -11.86 -4.90
N PRO A 237 9.75 -12.14 -3.58
CA PRO A 237 10.46 -13.32 -3.08
C PRO A 237 10.03 -14.63 -3.75
N ASN A 238 8.77 -14.76 -4.17
CA ASN A 238 8.23 -16.03 -4.64
C ASN A 238 8.03 -16.07 -6.17
N GLY A 239 8.44 -15.02 -6.90
CA GLY A 239 8.22 -14.92 -8.35
C GLY A 239 8.00 -13.49 -8.85
N GLU A 240 7.64 -13.33 -10.12
CA GLU A 240 7.44 -12.02 -10.75
C GLU A 240 5.96 -11.60 -10.73
N ALA A 241 5.69 -10.29 -10.73
CA ALA A 241 4.33 -9.78 -10.69
C ALA A 241 4.13 -8.49 -11.50
N TYR A 242 2.87 -8.27 -11.87
CA TYR A 242 2.33 -6.97 -12.27
C TYR A 242 1.23 -6.54 -11.30
N SER A 243 1.13 -5.24 -11.06
CA SER A 243 -0.02 -4.63 -10.37
C SER A 243 -0.86 -3.82 -11.35
N PHE A 244 -2.17 -3.74 -11.11
CA PHE A 244 -3.10 -2.97 -11.93
C PHE A 244 -4.30 -2.52 -11.10
N GLU A 245 -5.01 -1.52 -11.59
CA GLU A 245 -6.24 -1.02 -10.98
C GLU A 245 -7.46 -1.48 -11.78
N ASP A 246 -8.54 -1.80 -11.06
CA ASP A 246 -9.86 -1.88 -11.67
C ASP A 246 -10.42 -0.46 -11.93
N PRO A 247 -11.59 -0.32 -12.60
CA PRO A 247 -12.17 1.00 -12.86
C PRO A 247 -12.54 1.82 -11.60
N SER A 248 -12.61 1.19 -10.43
CA SER A 248 -12.87 1.84 -9.14
C SER A 248 -11.59 2.22 -8.39
N GLY A 249 -10.41 1.91 -8.94
CA GLY A 249 -9.11 2.16 -8.32
C GLY A 249 -8.72 1.11 -7.28
N ASN A 250 -9.41 -0.04 -7.22
CA ASN A 250 -8.96 -1.14 -6.37
C ASN A 250 -7.69 -1.73 -6.98
N LEU A 251 -6.65 -1.89 -6.17
CA LEU A 251 -5.38 -2.44 -6.64
C LEU A 251 -5.41 -3.97 -6.60
N LEU A 252 -5.05 -4.60 -7.71
CA LEU A 252 -4.92 -6.05 -7.87
C LEU A 252 -3.52 -6.38 -8.40
N ALA A 253 -3.11 -7.64 -8.30
CA ALA A 253 -1.91 -8.12 -8.99
C ALA A 253 -2.12 -9.48 -9.66
N ILE A 254 -1.34 -9.70 -10.71
CA ILE A 254 -1.06 -11.02 -11.27
C ILE A 254 0.39 -11.40 -10.95
N PHE A 255 0.62 -12.67 -10.70
CA PHE A 255 1.88 -13.20 -10.19
C PHE A 255 2.16 -14.55 -10.85
N GLU A 256 3.38 -14.77 -11.31
CA GLU A 256 3.85 -16.09 -11.72
C GLU A 256 4.85 -16.58 -10.68
N ALA A 257 4.54 -17.76 -10.12
CA ALA A 257 5.37 -18.37 -9.10
C ALA A 257 6.70 -18.84 -9.71
N ASP A 258 7.82 -18.55 -9.03
CA ASP A 258 9.08 -19.21 -9.34
C ASP A 258 9.00 -20.66 -8.82
N PRO A 259 9.03 -21.68 -9.71
CA PRO A 259 8.92 -23.09 -9.30
C PRO A 259 10.09 -23.57 -8.43
N LYS A 260 11.18 -22.79 -8.34
CA LYS A 260 12.32 -23.07 -7.47
C LYS A 260 12.24 -22.34 -6.13
N SER A 261 11.36 -21.35 -6.01
CA SER A 261 11.15 -20.64 -4.75
C SER A 261 10.38 -21.54 -3.79
N THR A 262 10.84 -21.60 -2.55
CA THR A 262 10.10 -22.25 -1.47
C THR A 262 9.70 -21.17 -0.49
N ASP A 263 8.42 -21.10 -0.11
CA ASP A 263 7.94 -20.07 0.83
C ASP A 263 8.80 -19.98 2.12
N ARG A 264 9.43 -21.09 2.51
CA ARG A 264 10.29 -21.18 3.71
C ARG A 264 11.74 -20.71 3.53
N SER A 265 12.24 -20.48 2.31
CA SER A 265 13.62 -20.00 2.11
C SER A 265 13.84 -18.58 2.61
N TYR A 266 12.75 -17.84 2.88
CA TYR A 266 12.76 -16.50 3.45
C TYR A 266 12.34 -16.47 4.91
N PHE A 267 12.19 -17.64 5.56
CA PHE A 267 11.98 -17.69 7.00
C PHE A 267 13.33 -17.58 7.71
N ASP A 268 13.70 -16.38 8.14
CA ASP A 268 14.82 -16.16 9.05
C ASP A 268 14.29 -15.83 10.47
N PRO A 269 14.31 -16.82 11.39
CA PRO A 269 13.85 -16.60 12.77
C PRO A 269 14.81 -15.73 13.60
N THR A 270 15.99 -15.39 13.06
CA THR A 270 17.04 -14.64 13.76
C THR A 270 17.18 -13.19 13.29
N GLY A 271 16.55 -12.80 12.18
CA GLY A 271 16.61 -11.45 11.61
C GLY A 271 18.03 -11.02 11.17
N ASN A 272 18.92 -11.97 10.94
CA ASN A 272 20.28 -11.77 10.49
C ASN A 272 20.43 -12.30 9.07
N ASP A 273 20.28 -11.44 8.07
CA ASP A 273 20.76 -11.75 6.72
C ASP A 273 21.42 -10.53 6.03
N ALA A 274 22.61 -10.82 5.49
CA ALA A 274 23.60 -9.94 4.86
C ALA A 274 23.16 -9.20 3.60
#